data_AF-A0A956EEI1-F1
#
_entry.id   AF-A0A956EEI1-F1
#
_cell.length_a   1.000
_cell.length_b   1.000
_cell.length_c   1.000
_cell.angle_alpha   90.00
_cell.angle_beta   90.00
_cell.angle_gamma   90.00
#
_symmetry.space_group_name_H-M   'P 1'
#
loop_
_entity.id
_entity.type
_entity.pdbx_description
1 polymer ?
#
loop_
_entity_poly.entity_id
_entity_poly.type
_entity_poly.pdbx_seq_one_letter_code
_entity_poly.pdbx_strand_id
1 'polypeptide(L)' 'MDVDLRIAFALRWVEGMELSEVAALTDVSLATTKRRLKSARERFEAAAARNPFLQDWLGERES' A
#
# COMPACT_ATOMS: atom_id res chain seq x y z
N MET A 1 -0.45 6.33 -9.40
CA MET A 1 -0.36 6.60 -7.95
C MET A 1 0.82 7.53 -7.70
N ASP A 2 0.66 8.49 -6.79
CA ASP A 2 1.72 9.45 -6.42
C ASP A 2 3.00 8.74 -5.92
N VAL A 3 4.16 9.39 -6.04
CA VAL A 3 5.46 8.79 -5.71
C VAL A 3 5.58 8.44 -4.23
N ASP A 4 5.13 9.30 -3.33
CA ASP A 4 5.24 9.06 -1.88
C ASP A 4 4.38 7.87 -1.45
N LEU A 5 3.24 7.71 -2.10
CA LEU A 5 2.34 6.58 -1.86
C LEU A 5 2.95 5.28 -2.36
N ARG A 6 3.61 5.30 -3.53
CA ARG A 6 4.33 4.13 -4.09
C ARG A 6 5.49 3.70 -3.20
N ILE A 7 6.31 4.65 -2.75
CA ILE A 7 7.45 4.35 -1.88
C ILE A 7 6.97 3.75 -0.56
N ALA A 8 6.03 4.41 0.12
CA ALA A 8 5.50 3.91 1.39
C ALA A 8 4.89 2.51 1.25
N PHE A 9 4.12 2.27 0.18
CA PHE A 9 3.51 0.97 -0.10
C PHE A 9 4.56 -0.12 -0.32
N ALA A 10 5.57 0.14 -1.17
CA ALA A 10 6.63 -0.82 -1.45
C ALA A 10 7.39 -1.20 -0.17
N LEU A 11 7.83 -0.21 0.62
CA LEU A 11 8.53 -0.47 1.87
C LEU A 11 7.68 -1.30 2.85
N ARG A 12 6.38 -0.99 2.97
CA ARG A 12 5.51 -1.71 3.92
C ARG A 12 5.21 -3.15 3.50
N TRP A 13 4.84 -3.37 2.24
CA TRP A 13 4.27 -4.65 1.80
C TRP A 13 5.18 -5.48 0.90
N VAL A 14 6.10 -4.86 0.17
CA VAL A 14 7.07 -5.58 -0.67
C VAL A 14 8.31 -5.91 0.15
N GLU A 15 8.84 -4.94 0.90
CA GLU A 15 10.02 -5.11 1.76
C GLU A 15 9.67 -5.59 3.19
N GLY A 16 8.38 -5.60 3.54
CA GLY A 16 7.90 -6.13 4.83
C GLY A 16 8.23 -5.26 6.06
N MET A 17 8.63 -4.01 5.89
CA MET A 17 9.06 -3.13 6.98
C MET A 17 7.91 -2.72 7.91
N GLU A 18 8.24 -2.41 9.17
CA GLU A 18 7.30 -1.88 10.15
C GLU A 18 6.93 -0.42 9.88
N LEU A 19 5.76 0.01 10.38
CA LEU A 19 5.26 1.38 10.15
C LEU A 19 6.24 2.48 10.64
N SER A 20 6.93 2.23 11.75
CA SER A 20 7.93 3.14 12.31
C SER A 20 9.18 3.22 11.43
N GLU A 21 9.61 2.11 10.83
CA GLU A 21 10.75 2.07 9.92
C GLU A 21 10.43 2.82 8.62
N VAL A 22 9.23 2.61 8.06
CA VAL A 22 8.76 3.37 6.89
C VAL A 22 8.70 4.87 7.20
N ALA A 23 8.19 5.26 8.37
CA ALA A 23 8.14 6.65 8.80
C ALA A 23 9.55 7.27 8.90
N ALA A 24 10.51 6.54 9.48
CA ALA A 24 11.90 6.99 9.61
C ALA A 24 12.59 7.12 8.24
N LEU A 25 12.44 6.13 7.34
CA LEU A 25 13.08 6.14 6.01
C LEU A 25 12.51 7.19 5.06
N THR A 26 11.23 7.55 5.23
CA THR A 26 10.55 8.53 4.38
C THR A 26 10.45 9.92 5.02
N ASP A 27 11.13 10.12 6.15
CA ASP A 27 11.21 11.37 6.92
C ASP A 27 9.84 12.03 7.17
N VAL A 28 8.87 11.24 7.63
CA VAL A 28 7.54 11.75 8.01
C VAL A 28 7.03 11.12 9.30
N SER A 29 6.01 11.74 9.89
CA SER A 29 5.37 11.19 11.09
C SER A 29 4.67 9.86 10.82
N LEU A 30 4.55 9.02 11.86
CA LEU A 30 3.79 7.77 11.82
C LEU A 30 2.34 7.96 11.37
N ALA A 31 1.72 9.08 11.75
CA ALA A 31 0.37 9.43 11.33
C ALA A 31 0.29 9.72 9.81
N THR A 32 1.28 10.43 9.26
CA THR A 32 1.37 10.64 7.81
C THR A 32 1.63 9.32 7.07
N THR A 33 2.52 8.46 7.58
CA THR A 33 2.75 7.12 7.02
C THR A 33 1.47 6.29 6.96
N LYS A 34 0.71 6.22 8.06
CA LYS A 34 -0.59 5.51 8.09
C LYS A 34 -1.57 6.04 7.06
N ARG A 35 -1.69 7.38 6.93
CA ARG A 35 -2.55 8.01 5.91
C ARG A 35 -2.10 7.66 4.50
N ARG A 36 -0.79 7.76 4.21
CA ARG A 36 -0.21 7.40 2.91
C ARG A 36 -0.50 5.94 2.57
N LEU A 37 -0.24 5.02 3.50
CA LEU A 37 -0.48 3.58 3.29
C LEU A 37 -1.95 3.26 3.05
N LYS A 38 -2.88 3.88 3.79
CA LYS A 38 -4.32 3.76 3.54
C LYS A 38 -4.66 4.20 2.12
N SER A 39 -4.23 5.41 1.75
CA SER A 39 -4.42 5.98 0.41
C SER A 39 -3.78 5.17 -0.72
N ALA A 40 -2.63 4.54 -0.45
CA ALA A 40 -1.93 3.72 -1.41
C ALA A 40 -2.66 2.38 -1.62
N ARG A 41 -3.10 1.75 -0.52
CA ARG A 41 -3.88 0.51 -0.55
C ARG A 41 -5.19 0.68 -1.32
N GLU A 42 -5.97 1.71 -1.02
CA GLU A 42 -7.23 2.00 -1.73
C GLU A 42 -7.00 2.17 -3.24
N ARG A 43 -5.92 2.86 -3.64
CA ARG A 43 -5.56 3.04 -5.05
C ARG A 43 -5.08 1.74 -5.71
N PHE A 44 -4.33 0.92 -4.98
CA PHE A 44 -3.87 -0.38 -5.44
C PHE A 44 -5.05 -1.33 -5.67
N GLU A 45 -5.96 -1.45 -4.70
CA GLU A 45 -7.16 -2.27 -4.79
C GLU A 45 -8.06 -1.81 -5.95
N ALA A 46 -8.29 -0.50 -6.09
CA ALA A 46 -9.06 0.03 -7.22
C ALA A 46 -8.41 -0.25 -8.59
N ALA A 47 -7.08 -0.28 -8.66
CA ALA A 47 -6.37 -0.65 -9.88
C ALA A 47 -6.43 -2.16 -10.15
N ALA A 48 -6.28 -2.98 -9.09
CA ALA A 48 -6.36 -4.43 -9.17
C ALA A 48 -7.74 -4.92 -9.61
N ALA A 49 -8.82 -4.31 -9.10
CA ALA A 49 -10.20 -4.65 -9.48
C ALA A 49 -10.49 -4.44 -10.98
N ARG A 50 -9.76 -3.52 -11.63
CA ARG A 50 -9.87 -3.28 -13.09
C ARG A 50 -9.00 -4.23 -13.93
N ASN A 51 -8.15 -5.03 -13.30
CA ASN A 51 -7.30 -5.98 -14.01
C ASN A 51 -8.03 -7.34 -14.11
N PRO A 52 -8.40 -7.80 -15.32
CA PRO A 52 -9.10 -9.07 -15.51
C PRO A 52 -8.36 -10.27 -14.90
N PHE A 53 -7.03 -10.27 -14.92
CA PHE A 53 -6.21 -11.38 -14.40
C PHE A 53 -6.15 -11.43 -12.87
N LEU A 54 -6.58 -10.38 -12.18
CA LEU A 54 -6.56 -10.32 -10.71
C LEU A 54 -7.95 -10.56 -10.11
N GLN A 55 -9.00 -10.70 -10.92
CA GLN A 55 -10.35 -10.88 -10.40
C GLN A 55 -10.50 -12.17 -9.59
N ASP A 56 -9.94 -13.27 -10.09
CA ASP A 56 -9.97 -14.57 -9.39
C ASP A 56 -9.24 -14.48 -8.04
N TRP A 57 -8.07 -13.85 -8.02
CA TRP A 57 -7.28 -13.69 -6.80
C TRP A 57 -7.92 -12.77 -5.76
N LEU A 58 -8.73 -11.79 -6.18
CA LEU A 58 -9.46 -10.90 -5.29
C LEU A 58 -10.70 -11.57 -4.68
N GLY A 59 -11.35 -12.50 -5.39
CA GLY A 59 -12.51 -13.26 -4.91
C GLY A 59 -12.18 -14.27 -3.81
N GLU A 60 -10.94 -14.77 -3.76
CA GLU A 60 -10.50 -15.76 -2.75
C GLU A 60 -10.30 -15.18 -1.34
N ARG A 61 -10.30 -13.84 -1.18
CA ARG A 61 -10.02 -13.19 0.12
C ARG A 61 -11.24 -13.07 1.05
N GLU A 62 -12.41 -13.58 0.67
CA GLU A 62 -13.60 -13.73 1.51
C GLU A 62 -13.84 -15.22 1.83
N SER A 63 -13.03 -15.80 2.72
CA SER A 63 -13.33 -17.04 3.47
C SER A 63 -12.49 -17.13 4.74
#